data_AF-A0A2D0HPN7-F1
#
_entry.id   AF-A0A2D0HPN7-F1
#
_cell.length_a   1.000
_cell.length_b   1.000
_cell.length_c   1.000
_cell.angle_alpha   90.00
_cell.angle_beta   90.00
_cell.angle_gamma   90.00
#
_symmetry.space_group_name_H-M   'P 1'
#
loop_
_entity.id
_entity.type
_entity.pdbx_description
1 polymer ?
#
loop_
_entity_poly.entity_id
_entity_poly.type
_entity_poly.pdbx_seq_one_letter_code
_entity_poly.pdbx_strand_id
1 'polypeptide(L)' 'MNYSNNLQVYAPSITSLRERDWTALIELFDRDDGDEIEADISGSLFWLIPEPCWEDDPFDFLREYL' A
#
# COMPACT_ATOMS: atom_id res chain seq x y z
N MET A 1 -1.45 -39.03 -1.77
CA MET A 1 -0.42 -38.17 -1.14
C MET A 1 -1.14 -37.11 -0.32
N ASN A 2 -0.86 -37.04 0.98
CA ASN A 2 -1.47 -36.06 1.89
C ASN A 2 -0.61 -34.80 1.84
N TYR A 3 -1.06 -33.78 1.11
CA TYR A 3 -0.41 -32.47 1.16
C TYR A 3 -0.87 -31.77 2.43
N SER A 4 -0.10 -31.92 3.50
CA SER A 4 -0.26 -31.11 4.70
C SER A 4 -0.05 -29.65 4.32
N ASN A 5 -1.15 -28.91 4.14
CA ASN A 5 -1.17 -27.47 3.95
C ASN A 5 -0.61 -26.81 5.21
N ASN A 6 0.71 -26.66 5.28
CA ASN A 6 1.35 -25.75 6.21
C ASN A 6 1.08 -24.33 5.69
N LEU A 7 -0.10 -23.80 6.02
CA LEU A 7 -0.42 -22.39 5.86
C LEU A 7 0.49 -21.64 6.83
N GLN A 8 1.71 -21.36 6.38
CA GLN A 8 2.68 -20.60 7.14
C GLN A 8 2.15 -19.16 7.15
N VAL A 9 1.44 -18.83 8.22
CA VAL A 9 0.89 -17.49 8.45
C VAL A 9 2.10 -16.57 8.68
N TYR A 10 2.56 -15.90 7.62
CA TYR A 10 3.77 -15.07 7.62
C TYR A 10 3.62 -13.77 8.42
N ALA A 11 2.40 -13.41 8.81
CA ALA A 11 2.11 -12.24 9.62
C ALA A 11 1.20 -12.65 10.79
N PRO A 12 1.56 -12.34 12.06
CA PRO A 12 0.66 -12.56 13.19
C PRO A 12 -0.72 -11.96 12.92
N SER A 13 -1.77 -12.63 13.38
CA SER A 13 -3.15 -12.12 13.36
C SER A 13 -3.18 -10.70 13.91
N ILE A 14 -3.84 -9.78 13.19
CA ILE A 14 -3.96 -8.34 13.46
C ILE A 14 -3.97 -8.09 14.97
N THR A 15 -2.81 -7.74 15.51
CA THR A 15 -2.71 -7.32 16.91
C THR A 15 -3.28 -5.92 16.99
N SER A 16 -4.14 -5.68 17.98
CA SER A 16 -4.64 -4.32 18.25
C SER A 16 -3.46 -3.34 18.30
N LEU A 17 -3.60 -2.21 17.64
CA LEU A 17 -2.61 -1.14 17.65
C LEU A 17 -2.34 -0.72 19.09
N ARG A 18 -1.06 -0.63 19.44
CA ARG A 18 -0.61 -0.12 20.74
C ARG A 18 -0.57 1.40 20.69
N GLU A 19 -0.50 2.03 21.85
CA GLU A 19 -0.42 3.49 21.98
C GLU A 19 0.69 4.09 21.10
N ARG A 20 1.88 3.49 21.10
CA ARG A 20 3.00 3.87 20.22
C ARG A 20 2.62 3.86 18.73
N ASP A 21 1.85 2.86 18.30
CA ASP A 21 1.47 2.72 16.91
C ASP A 21 0.45 3.82 16.54
N TRP A 22 -0.45 4.18 17.47
CA TRP A 22 -1.34 5.33 17.30
C TRP A 22 -0.59 6.66 17.25
N THR A 23 0.40 6.88 18.11
CA THR A 23 1.24 8.09 18.06
C THR A 23 1.95 8.21 16.71
N ALA A 24 2.54 7.13 16.23
CA ALA A 24 3.19 7.11 14.92
C ALA A 24 2.21 7.39 13.77
N LEU A 25 0.97 6.89 13.85
CA LEU A 25 -0.06 7.19 12.86
C LEU A 25 -0.47 8.66 12.90
N ILE A 26 -0.65 9.24 14.09
CA ILE A 26 -0.96 10.67 14.23
C ILE A 26 0.16 11.50 13.62
N GLU A 27 1.42 11.23 13.97
CA GLU A 27 2.57 11.93 13.39
C GLU A 27 2.67 11.75 11.88
N LEU A 28 2.29 10.59 11.34
CA LEU A 28 2.30 10.33 9.90
C LEU A 28 1.23 11.15 9.16
N PHE A 29 0.06 11.36 9.77
CA PHE A 29 -1.05 12.10 9.16
C PHE A 29 -1.06 13.60 9.48
N ASP A 30 -0.33 14.04 10.50
CA ASP A 30 -0.15 15.45 10.88
C ASP A 30 1.05 16.10 10.15
N ARG A 31 1.43 15.55 9.00
CA ARG A 31 2.56 16.01 8.21
C ARG A 31 2.18 17.17 7.32
N ASP A 32 2.83 18.31 7.53
CA ASP A 32 2.68 19.50 6.69
C ASP A 32 3.45 19.43 5.36
N ASP A 33 4.32 18.42 5.18
CA ASP A 33 5.18 18.26 3.99
C ASP A 33 4.56 17.41 2.88
N GLY A 34 3.26 17.11 2.97
CA GLY A 34 2.54 16.29 1.98
C GLY A 34 2.63 16.86 0.55
N ASP A 35 2.41 18.16 0.40
CA ASP A 35 2.45 18.83 -0.91
C ASP A 35 3.86 18.80 -1.55
N GLU A 36 4.92 18.88 -0.73
CA GLU A 36 6.31 18.80 -1.19
C GLU A 36 6.65 17.39 -1.68
N ILE A 37 6.20 16.37 -0.94
CA ILE A 37 6.36 14.96 -1.32
C ILE A 37 5.59 14.67 -2.61
N GLU A 38 4.35 15.16 -2.74
CA GLU A 38 3.55 14.99 -3.96
C GLU A 38 4.24 15.63 -5.17
N ALA A 39 4.79 16.83 -5.02
CA ALA A 39 5.50 17.52 -6.09
C ALA A 39 6.78 16.77 -6.53
N ASP A 40 7.55 16.24 -5.58
CA ASP A 40 8.76 15.46 -5.86
C ASP A 40 8.44 14.14 -6.58
N ILE A 41 7.44 13.41 -6.09
CA ILE A 41 6.96 12.17 -6.71
C ILE A 41 6.46 12.46 -8.13
N SER A 42 5.62 13.48 -8.31
CA SER A 42 5.06 13.84 -9.62
C SER A 42 6.15 14.24 -10.60
N GLY A 43 7.14 15.02 -10.14
CA GLY A 43 8.32 15.37 -10.94
C GLY A 43 9.10 14.13 -11.36
N SER A 44 9.33 13.19 -10.44
CA SER A 44 10.05 11.94 -10.73
C SER A 44 9.29 11.04 -11.71
N LEU A 45 7.97 10.89 -11.54
CA LEU A 45 7.11 10.08 -12.40
C LEU A 45 7.01 10.68 -13.81
N PHE A 46 7.00 12.01 -13.95
CA PHE A 46 7.00 12.68 -15.25
C PHE A 46 8.20 12.29 -16.13
N TRP A 47 9.35 11.98 -15.52
CA TRP A 47 10.54 11.54 -16.23
C TRP A 47 10.55 10.03 -16.58
N LEU A 48 9.59 9.25 -16.08
CA LEU A 48 9.46 7.84 -16.43
C LEU A 48 8.78 7.72 -17.80
N ILE A 49 9.48 7.08 -18.74
CA ILE A 49 8.96 6.73 -20.05
C ILE A 49 9.04 5.20 -20.20
N PRO A 50 7.93 4.52 -20.53
CA PRO A 50 6.60 5.07 -20.79
C PRO A 50 5.92 5.60 -19.52
N GLU A 51 4.97 6.52 -19.70
CA GLU A 51 4.12 7.00 -18.62
C GLU A 51 3.44 5.79 -17.95
N PRO A 52 3.45 5.69 -16.61
CA PRO A 52 2.76 4.60 -15.93
C PRO A 52 1.26 4.69 -16.20
N CYS A 53 0.62 3.56 -16.49
CA CYS A 53 -0.82 3.48 -16.71
C CYS A 53 -1.56 3.50 -15.35
N TRP A 54 -1.91 4.68 -14.85
CA TRP A 54 -2.59 4.83 -13.55
C TRP A 54 -4.12 4.70 -13.63
N GLU A 55 -4.70 4.88 -14.82
CA GLU A 55 -6.15 4.93 -15.06
C GLU A 55 -6.77 3.53 -15.25
N ASP A 56 -5.95 2.52 -15.56
CA ASP A 56 -6.41 1.14 -15.68
C ASP A 56 -6.41 0.50 -14.29
N ASP A 57 -7.58 0.14 -13.75
CA ASP A 57 -7.65 -0.69 -12.54
C ASP A 57 -7.02 -2.05 -12.87
N PRO A 58 -5.83 -2.40 -12.32
CA PRO A 58 -5.17 -3.65 -12.63
C PRO A 58 -5.99 -4.87 -12.15
N PHE A 59 -7.02 -4.63 -11.33
CA PHE A 59 -7.92 -5.63 -10.77
C PHE A 59 -9.31 -5.60 -11.42
N ASP A 60 -9.54 -4.84 -12.50
CA ASP A 60 -10.85 -4.81 -13.17
C ASP A 60 -11.31 -6.22 -13.60
N PHE A 61 -10.37 -7.10 -13.95
CA PHE A 61 -10.64 -8.51 -14.25
C PHE A 61 -11.26 -9.29 -13.07
N LEU A 62 -11.00 -8.90 -11.82
CA LEU A 62 -11.54 -9.57 -10.63
C LEU A 62 -13.04 -9.36 -10.47
N ARG A 63 -13.63 -8.35 -11.12
CA ARG A 63 -15.08 -8.13 -11.13
C ARG A 63 -15.85 -9.27 -11.77
N GLU A 64 -15.21 -10.10 -12.61
CA GLU A 64 -15.83 -11.28 -13.20
C GLU A 64 -15.90 -12.48 -12.23
N TYR A 65 -15.17 -12.42 -11.10
CA TYR A 65 -14.99 -13.52 -10.16
C TYR A 65 -15.57 -13.27 -8.76
N LEU A 66 -16.02 -12.05 -8.46
CA LEU A 66 -16.64 -11.63 -7.18
C LEU A 66 -18.13 -11.34 -7.36
#